data_AF-M8AST3-F1
#
_entry.id   AF-M8AST3-F1
#
_cell.length_a   1.000
_cell.length_b   1.000
_cell.length_c   1.000
_cell.angle_alpha   90.00
_cell.angle_beta   90.00
_cell.angle_gamma   90.00
#
_symmetry.space_group_name_H-M   'P 1'
#
loop_
_entity.id
_entity.type
_entity.pdbx_description
1 polymer ?
#
loop_
_entity_poly.entity_id
_entity_poly.type
_entity_poly.pdbx_seq_one_letter_code
_entity_poly.pdbx_strand_id
1 'polypeptide(L)'
;MEDVTMMGMEVFNCLACYLPLRPPIYQCSVGHFICCSCHDKLPAEERKCSTCSAAISQRCYGMERVVDSILLPCKHGCKKKIAYHHKAEHERNQCRNRPYVCPVSGCRFSGTNAQLLDHFTARHKWKTKRFVYSVAFDLQVQPGYHLLRGGDGRVFLLNMAPPESLGHAVSLVSVKPIGRGHVIRCSVGFSRFSGHYQVTWLELGSLSRSDGLLAEYFFVVPKVSNGDVVLTITIDDGKLYEEDHDDDNYKDWEDEEVTYD
;
A
#
# COMPACT_ATOMS: atom_id res chain seq x y z
N MET A 1 33.18 32.17 2.24
CA MET A 1 31.83 31.76 2.67
C MET A 1 32.00 30.39 3.26
N GLU A 2 31.67 30.26 4.54
CA GLU A 2 32.18 29.27 5.48
C GLU A 2 31.93 27.82 5.03
N ASP A 3 32.95 26.97 5.21
CA ASP A 3 32.82 25.52 5.29
C ASP A 3 31.97 25.20 6.53
N VAL A 4 30.65 25.29 6.38
CA VAL A 4 29.71 24.75 7.35
C VAL A 4 29.91 23.25 7.32
N THR A 5 30.62 22.73 8.32
CA THR A 5 30.68 21.29 8.55
C THR A 5 29.24 20.81 8.72
N MET A 6 28.72 20.11 7.72
CA MET A 6 27.39 19.50 7.78
C MET A 6 27.43 18.49 8.91
N MET A 7 26.91 18.86 10.07
CA MET A 7 26.72 17.92 11.18
C MET A 7 25.88 16.78 10.64
N GLY A 8 26.47 15.59 10.56
CA GLY A 8 25.72 14.44 10.12
C GLY A 8 24.59 14.18 11.12
N MET A 9 23.40 13.91 10.60
CA MET A 9 22.18 13.79 11.39
C MET A 9 22.24 12.63 12.41
N GLU A 10 23.24 11.76 12.30
CA GLU A 10 23.54 10.69 13.24
C GLU A 10 23.86 11.17 14.66
N VAL A 11 24.28 12.42 14.84
CA VAL A 11 24.44 13.01 16.19
C VAL A 11 23.14 13.08 16.97
N PHE A 12 22.01 12.99 16.26
CA PHE A 12 20.66 12.95 16.82
C PHE A 12 20.05 11.54 16.83
N ASN A 13 20.89 10.50 16.79
CA ASN A 13 20.46 9.13 16.98
C ASN A 13 20.59 8.70 18.45
N CYS A 14 19.71 7.80 18.87
CA CYS A 14 19.77 7.17 20.19
C CYS A 14 21.07 6.38 20.32
N LEU A 15 21.82 6.59 21.40
CA LEU A 15 23.10 5.89 21.62
C LEU A 15 22.94 4.40 21.93
N ALA A 16 21.73 3.94 22.26
CA ALA A 16 21.46 2.53 22.55
C ALA A 16 21.03 1.73 21.31
N CYS A 17 20.20 2.29 20.43
CA CYS A 17 19.66 1.57 19.26
C CYS A 17 20.08 2.17 17.91
N TYR A 18 20.80 3.29 17.92
CA TYR A 18 21.27 4.01 16.73
C TYR A 18 20.15 4.48 15.78
N LEU A 19 18.89 4.46 16.22
CA LEU A 19 17.76 5.01 15.48
C LEU A 19 17.58 6.51 15.78
N PRO A 20 17.01 7.31 14.85
CA PRO A 20 16.70 8.72 15.09
C PRO A 20 15.91 8.92 16.39
N LEU A 21 16.35 9.88 17.22
CA LEU A 21 15.59 10.30 18.39
C LEU A 21 14.25 10.89 17.97
N ARG A 22 13.21 10.60 18.74
CA ARG A 22 11.89 11.21 18.60
C ARG A 22 11.34 11.46 20.01
N PRO A 23 10.55 12.52 20.22
CA PRO A 23 9.87 12.72 21.49
C PRO A 23 9.04 11.47 21.88
N PRO A 24 9.08 11.01 23.15
CA PRO A 24 9.90 11.51 24.26
C PRO A 24 11.40 11.14 24.19
N ILE A 25 12.29 12.07 24.56
CA ILE A 25 13.74 11.88 24.62
C ILE A 25 14.22 11.96 26.07
N TYR A 26 15.12 11.08 26.49
CA TYR A 26 15.68 11.05 27.84
C TYR A 26 17.18 11.34 27.82
N GLN A 27 17.66 12.04 28.85
CA GLN A 27 19.06 12.46 28.96
C GLN A 27 19.67 11.99 30.29
N CYS A 28 20.93 11.55 30.27
CA CYS A 28 21.69 11.33 31.51
C CYS A 28 22.35 12.63 32.01
N SER A 29 22.83 12.64 33.25
CA SER A 29 23.46 13.84 33.84
C SER A 29 24.72 14.35 33.10
N VAL A 30 25.35 13.50 32.26
CA VAL A 30 26.51 13.86 31.43
C VAL A 30 26.10 14.39 30.05
N GLY A 31 24.84 14.18 29.64
CA GLY A 31 24.30 14.73 28.40
C GLY A 31 24.09 13.74 27.25
N HIS A 32 24.24 12.44 27.48
CA HIS A 32 23.90 11.42 26.49
C HIS A 32 22.39 11.25 26.36
N PHE A 33 21.90 11.12 25.12
CA PHE A 33 20.47 11.00 24.81
C PHE A 33 20.07 9.58 24.40
N ILE A 34 18.92 9.13 24.89
CA ILE A 34 18.27 7.88 24.47
C ILE A 34 16.79 8.12 24.15
N CYS A 35 16.22 7.26 23.30
CA CYS A 35 14.79 7.31 22.98
C CYS A 35 13.94 6.65 24.08
N CYS A 36 12.65 6.99 24.14
CA CYS A 36 11.67 6.39 25.06
C CYS A 36 11.71 4.86 25.05
N SER A 37 11.70 4.22 23.89
CA SER A 37 11.69 2.75 23.80
C SER A 37 12.96 2.08 24.35
N CYS A 38 14.09 2.78 24.35
CA CYS A 38 15.32 2.27 24.97
C CYS A 38 15.32 2.56 26.48
N HIS A 39 14.83 3.73 26.88
CA HIS A 39 14.65 4.08 28.29
C HIS A 39 13.74 3.08 29.01
N ASP A 40 12.61 2.72 28.41
CA ASP A 40 11.60 1.86 29.04
C ASP A 40 12.04 0.38 29.14
N LYS A 41 13.08 -0.01 28.40
CA LYS A 41 13.70 -1.33 28.49
C LYS A 41 14.73 -1.44 29.62
N LEU A 42 15.15 -0.31 30.20
CA LEU A 42 16.11 -0.34 31.30
C LEU A 42 15.43 -0.77 32.61
N PRO A 43 16.06 -1.62 33.42
CA PRO A 43 15.55 -1.96 34.74
C PRO A 43 15.33 -0.70 35.59
N ALA A 44 14.25 -0.66 36.37
CA ALA A 44 13.89 0.52 37.15
C ALA A 44 14.97 0.91 38.17
N GLU A 45 15.58 -0.09 38.82
CA GLU A 45 16.73 0.06 39.71
C GLU A 45 18.06 0.44 39.02
N GLU A 46 18.15 0.33 37.70
CA GLU A 46 19.39 0.49 36.93
C GLU A 46 19.22 1.40 35.70
N ARG A 47 18.43 2.49 35.81
CA ARG A 47 18.34 3.52 34.78
C ARG A 47 19.66 4.31 34.64
N LYS A 48 20.69 3.62 34.17
CA LYS A 48 22.05 4.13 33.96
C LYS A 48 22.34 4.17 32.47
N CYS A 49 23.06 5.21 32.07
CA CYS A 49 23.53 5.38 30.71
C CYS A 49 24.52 4.26 30.36
N SER A 50 24.28 3.53 29.27
CA SER A 50 25.18 2.48 28.79
C SER A 50 26.57 3.01 28.40
N THR A 51 26.69 4.30 28.10
CA THR A 51 27.95 4.93 27.68
C THR A 51 28.81 5.40 28.85
N CYS A 52 28.20 5.91 29.92
CA CYS A 52 28.94 6.59 31.01
C CYS A 52 28.50 6.18 32.42
N SER A 53 27.59 5.21 32.55
CA SER A 53 27.04 4.71 33.82
C SER A 53 26.30 5.73 34.70
N ALA A 54 26.19 6.98 34.26
CA ALA A 54 25.46 8.04 34.95
C ALA A 54 23.95 7.78 34.95
N ALA A 55 23.25 8.24 35.99
CA ALA A 55 21.80 8.12 36.08
C ALA A 55 21.11 8.83 34.90
N ILE A 56 20.15 8.15 34.29
CA ILE A 56 19.22 8.72 33.32
C ILE A 56 18.05 9.29 34.11
N SER A 57 18.00 10.61 34.20
CA SER A 57 17.12 11.28 35.16
C SER A 57 15.78 11.66 34.54
N GLN A 58 15.77 12.45 33.46
CA GLN A 58 14.56 13.17 33.03
C GLN A 58 14.42 13.32 31.51
N ARG A 59 13.16 13.50 31.09
CA ARG A 59 12.75 13.81 29.71
C ARG A 59 13.31 15.18 29.31
N CYS A 60 14.03 15.23 28.19
CA CYS A 60 14.67 16.44 27.69
C CYS A 60 13.82 17.15 26.63
N TYR A 61 12.91 18.02 27.10
CA TYR A 61 12.07 18.83 26.22
C TYR A 61 12.86 19.77 25.29
N GLY A 62 14.03 20.26 25.74
CA GLY A 62 14.90 21.08 24.90
C GLY A 62 15.36 20.31 23.67
N MET A 63 15.80 19.07 23.87
CA MET A 63 16.22 18.20 22.77
C MET A 63 15.05 17.81 21.86
N GLU A 64 13.87 17.57 22.42
CA GLU A 64 12.64 17.35 21.64
C GLU A 64 12.36 18.50 20.67
N ARG A 65 12.45 19.75 21.16
CA ARG A 65 12.26 20.94 20.31
C ARG A 65 13.34 21.07 19.24
N VAL A 66 14.61 20.77 19.58
CA VAL A 66 15.71 20.79 18.60
C VAL A 66 15.40 19.80 17.49
N VAL A 67 15.10 18.55 17.83
CA VAL A 67 14.92 17.52 16.82
C VAL A 67 13.64 17.70 15.98
N ASP A 68 12.58 18.28 16.54
CA ASP A 68 11.38 18.66 15.80
C ASP A 68 11.62 19.85 14.86
N SER A 69 12.53 20.76 15.20
CA SER A 69 12.88 21.91 14.36
C SER A 69 13.71 21.54 13.13
N ILE A 70 14.32 20.34 13.13
CA ILE A 70 15.17 19.91 12.02
C ILE A 70 14.30 19.34 10.91
N LEU A 71 14.11 20.16 9.87
CA LEU A 71 13.30 19.83 8.71
C LEU A 71 14.18 19.47 7.52
N LEU A 72 13.95 18.29 6.94
CA LEU A 72 14.70 17.76 5.82
C LEU A 72 13.84 17.72 4.55
N PRO A 73 14.47 17.91 3.37
CA PRO A 73 13.80 17.67 2.09
C PRO A 73 13.58 16.17 1.89
N CYS A 74 12.48 15.83 1.21
CA CYS A 74 12.20 14.46 0.78
C CYS A 74 13.09 14.08 -0.39
N LYS A 75 13.73 12.90 -0.35
CA LYS A 75 14.54 12.41 -1.50
C LYS A 75 13.74 12.22 -2.79
N HIS A 76 12.42 12.06 -2.68
CA HIS A 76 11.51 11.93 -3.82
C HIS A 76 11.02 13.30 -4.35
N GLY A 77 11.59 14.41 -3.88
CA GLY A 77 11.32 15.75 -4.41
C GLY A 77 9.91 16.27 -4.13
N CYS A 78 9.21 15.75 -3.11
CA CYS A 78 7.94 16.35 -2.70
C CYS A 78 8.18 17.70 -2.01
N LYS A 79 7.20 18.62 -2.09
CA LYS A 79 7.32 19.97 -1.52
C LYS A 79 7.26 20.03 0.01
N LYS A 80 7.06 18.89 0.69
CA LYS A 80 6.94 18.86 2.15
C LYS A 80 8.32 18.98 2.80
N LYS A 81 8.38 19.80 3.85
CA LYS A 81 9.48 19.81 4.82
C LYS A 81 9.14 18.82 5.94
N ILE A 82 9.99 17.84 6.19
CA ILE A 82 9.67 16.70 7.07
C ILE A 82 10.64 16.71 8.25
N ALA A 83 10.13 16.59 9.47
CA ALA A 83 10.97 16.43 10.66
C ALA A 83 11.92 15.22 10.47
N TYR A 84 13.18 15.37 10.88
CA TYR A 84 14.21 14.38 10.55
C TYR A 84 13.85 12.95 10.97
N HIS A 85 13.19 12.80 12.13
CA HIS A 85 12.78 11.51 12.70
C HIS A 85 11.57 10.88 11.99
N HIS A 86 10.81 11.68 11.24
CA HIS A 86 9.72 11.21 10.37
C HIS A 86 10.14 11.01 8.90
N LYS A 87 11.38 11.40 8.52
CA LYS A 87 11.82 11.37 7.11
C LYS A 87 11.72 9.98 6.50
N ALA A 88 12.22 8.96 7.19
CA ALA A 88 12.22 7.58 6.68
C ALA A 88 10.80 7.05 6.50
N GLU A 89 9.90 7.29 7.46
CA GLU A 89 8.50 6.88 7.37
C GLU A 89 7.80 7.60 6.23
N HIS A 90 8.02 8.91 6.08
CA HIS A 90 7.45 9.68 4.98
C HIS A 90 7.88 9.13 3.63
N GLU A 91 9.19 9.01 3.40
CA GLU A 91 9.74 8.55 2.13
C GLU A 91 9.31 7.13 1.79
N ARG A 92 9.18 6.27 2.81
CA ARG A 92 8.75 4.87 2.63
C ARG A 92 7.25 4.77 2.37
N ASN A 93 6.41 5.43 3.16
CA ASN A 93 4.99 5.08 3.23
C ASN A 93 4.03 6.22 2.88
N GLN A 94 4.45 7.48 3.01
CA GLN A 94 3.52 8.63 2.93
C GLN A 94 3.77 9.54 1.72
N CYS A 95 4.94 9.44 1.08
CA CYS A 95 5.30 10.30 -0.02
C CYS A 95 4.55 9.93 -1.30
N ARG A 96 3.73 10.86 -1.81
CA ARG A 96 3.01 10.69 -3.08
C ARG A 96 3.92 10.65 -4.30
N ASN A 97 5.12 11.23 -4.20
CA ASN A 97 6.12 11.27 -5.27
C ASN A 97 7.06 10.07 -5.22
N ARG A 98 6.89 9.16 -4.26
CA ARG A 98 7.66 7.91 -4.22
C ARG A 98 7.41 7.14 -5.54
N PRO A 99 8.45 6.67 -6.23
CA PRO A 99 8.28 5.87 -7.43
C PRO A 99 7.62 4.54 -7.11
N TYR A 100 6.83 4.05 -8.06
CA TYR A 100 6.22 2.74 -8.03
C TYR A 100 7.26 1.68 -8.36
N VAL A 101 7.28 0.61 -7.57
CA VAL A 101 8.18 -0.53 -7.76
C VAL A 101 7.36 -1.71 -8.25
N CYS A 102 7.87 -2.43 -9.26
CA CYS A 102 7.24 -3.65 -9.71
C CYS A 102 7.24 -4.69 -8.58
N PRO A 103 6.09 -5.29 -8.24
CA PRO A 103 6.01 -6.17 -7.09
C PRO A 103 6.40 -7.63 -7.42
N VAL A 104 6.74 -7.92 -8.69
CA VAL A 104 7.22 -9.23 -9.13
C VAL A 104 8.63 -9.49 -8.58
N SER A 105 8.81 -10.62 -7.91
CA SER A 105 10.13 -11.03 -7.39
C SER A 105 11.19 -11.04 -8.50
N GLY A 106 12.35 -10.44 -8.21
CA GLY A 106 13.45 -10.30 -9.16
C GLY A 106 13.29 -9.16 -10.19
N CYS A 107 12.13 -8.52 -10.30
CA CYS A 107 11.96 -7.34 -11.15
C CYS A 107 12.44 -6.08 -10.41
N ARG A 108 13.37 -5.32 -11.03
CA ARG A 108 13.96 -4.11 -10.43
C ARG A 108 13.36 -2.81 -10.98
N PHE A 109 12.23 -2.88 -11.66
CA PHE A 109 11.60 -1.69 -12.25
C PHE A 109 11.14 -0.71 -11.17
N SER A 110 11.41 0.58 -11.41
CA SER A 110 11.01 1.70 -10.57
C SER A 110 10.66 2.90 -11.44
N GLY A 111 9.48 3.52 -11.26
CA GLY A 111 9.05 4.63 -12.12
C GLY A 111 7.73 5.29 -11.69
N THR A 112 7.14 6.08 -12.58
CA THR A 112 5.81 6.66 -12.38
C THR A 112 4.69 5.62 -12.56
N ASN A 113 3.44 5.96 -12.22
CA ASN A 113 2.30 5.06 -12.39
C ASN A 113 2.09 4.66 -13.87
N ALA A 114 2.20 5.64 -14.78
CA ALA A 114 2.09 5.40 -16.21
C ALA A 114 3.19 4.45 -16.71
N GLN A 115 4.45 4.73 -16.36
CA GLN A 115 5.56 3.86 -16.73
C GLN A 115 5.45 2.45 -16.11
N LEU A 116 4.88 2.31 -14.91
CA LEU A 116 4.65 1.01 -14.30
C LEU A 116 3.59 0.20 -15.07
N LEU A 117 2.51 0.85 -15.52
CA LEU A 117 1.50 0.21 -16.35
C LEU A 117 2.09 -0.26 -17.68
N ASP A 118 2.85 0.60 -18.35
CA ASP A 118 3.55 0.25 -19.59
C ASP A 118 4.56 -0.87 -19.36
N HIS A 119 5.26 -0.86 -18.22
CA HIS A 119 6.16 -1.92 -17.84
C HIS A 119 5.43 -3.27 -17.67
N PHE A 120 4.26 -3.28 -17.03
CA PHE A 120 3.51 -4.53 -16.86
C PHE A 120 3.03 -5.11 -18.19
N THR A 121 2.58 -4.28 -19.13
CA THR A 121 2.13 -4.74 -20.44
C THR A 121 3.31 -5.14 -21.34
N ALA A 122 4.40 -4.36 -21.36
CA ALA A 122 5.54 -4.64 -22.24
C ALA A 122 6.45 -5.77 -21.72
N ARG A 123 6.77 -5.78 -20.42
CA ARG A 123 7.74 -6.71 -19.84
C ARG A 123 7.11 -7.98 -19.28
N HIS A 124 5.94 -7.85 -18.66
CA HIS A 124 5.22 -8.98 -18.05
C HIS A 124 4.07 -9.51 -18.92
N LYS A 125 3.70 -8.79 -20.00
CA LYS A 125 2.62 -9.17 -20.94
C LYS A 125 1.27 -9.37 -20.26
N TRP A 126 1.04 -8.68 -19.14
CA TRP A 126 -0.21 -8.79 -18.40
C TRP A 126 -1.33 -8.04 -19.10
N LYS A 127 -2.49 -8.69 -19.22
CA LYS A 127 -3.70 -8.05 -19.76
C LYS A 127 -4.26 -7.07 -18.75
N THR A 128 -4.73 -5.93 -19.23
CA THR A 128 -5.39 -4.90 -18.42
C THR A 128 -6.90 -4.92 -18.65
N LYS A 129 -7.67 -5.04 -17.58
CA LYS A 129 -9.12 -4.88 -17.56
C LYS A 129 -9.44 -3.55 -16.88
N ARG A 130 -10.21 -2.69 -17.56
CA ARG A 130 -10.81 -1.51 -16.95
C ARG A 130 -12.10 -1.90 -16.25
N PHE A 131 -12.37 -1.27 -15.10
CA PHE A 131 -13.61 -1.48 -14.35
C PHE A 131 -14.18 -0.14 -13.84
N VAL A 132 -15.46 -0.18 -13.49
CA VAL A 132 -16.19 0.92 -12.83
C VAL A 132 -16.42 0.52 -11.37
N TYR A 133 -16.21 1.46 -10.45
CA TYR A 133 -16.42 1.19 -9.03
C TYR A 133 -17.88 0.83 -8.75
N SER A 134 -18.07 -0.08 -7.79
CA SER A 134 -19.39 -0.56 -7.33
C SER A 134 -20.24 -1.24 -8.41
N VAL A 135 -19.69 -1.51 -9.60
CA VAL A 135 -20.32 -2.28 -10.68
C VAL A 135 -19.63 -3.63 -10.81
N ALA A 136 -20.40 -4.71 -10.77
CA ALA A 136 -19.90 -6.06 -10.98
C ALA A 136 -19.43 -6.25 -12.43
N PHE A 137 -18.32 -6.95 -12.62
CA PHE A 137 -17.83 -7.32 -13.94
C PHE A 137 -17.20 -8.71 -13.94
N ASP A 138 -17.29 -9.37 -15.09
CA ASP A 138 -16.67 -10.67 -15.27
C ASP A 138 -15.23 -10.54 -15.78
N LEU A 139 -14.37 -11.35 -15.18
CA LEU A 139 -12.96 -11.47 -15.52
C LEU A 139 -12.61 -12.93 -15.75
N GLN A 140 -12.22 -13.23 -16.99
CA GLN A 140 -11.59 -14.49 -17.33
C GLN A 140 -10.16 -14.53 -16.77
N VAL A 141 -9.87 -15.49 -15.89
CA VAL A 141 -8.60 -15.61 -15.18
C VAL A 141 -7.86 -16.91 -15.51
N GLN A 142 -6.54 -16.82 -15.54
CA GLN A 142 -5.59 -17.94 -15.65
C GLN A 142 -4.51 -17.83 -14.57
N PRO A 143 -3.77 -18.89 -14.23
CA PRO A 143 -2.67 -18.79 -13.26
C PRO A 143 -1.68 -17.65 -13.62
N GLY A 144 -1.48 -16.72 -12.69
CA GLY A 144 -0.70 -15.51 -12.88
C GLY A 144 -1.44 -14.22 -12.48
N TYR A 145 -0.87 -13.10 -12.89
CA TYR A 145 -1.36 -11.76 -12.53
C TYR A 145 -2.23 -11.14 -13.63
N HIS A 146 -3.30 -10.47 -13.20
CA HIS A 146 -4.18 -9.65 -14.04
C HIS A 146 -4.24 -8.23 -13.49
N LEU A 147 -4.20 -7.25 -14.39
CA LEU A 147 -4.25 -5.84 -14.03
C LEU A 147 -5.69 -5.35 -14.08
N LEU A 148 -6.16 -4.78 -12.98
CA LEU A 148 -7.45 -4.11 -12.88
C LEU A 148 -7.23 -2.62 -12.72
N ARG A 149 -7.79 -1.81 -13.62
CA ARG A 149 -7.63 -0.34 -13.63
C ARG A 149 -8.96 0.35 -13.42
N GLY A 150 -9.06 1.11 -12.32
CA GLY A 150 -10.21 1.96 -12.01
C GLY A 150 -10.18 3.27 -12.81
N GLY A 151 -11.34 3.93 -12.91
CA GLY A 151 -11.49 5.22 -13.61
C GLY A 151 -10.62 6.35 -13.04
N ASP A 152 -10.35 6.32 -11.74
CA ASP A 152 -9.50 7.29 -11.03
C ASP A 152 -7.98 7.06 -11.25
N GLY A 153 -7.62 6.07 -12.06
CA GLY A 153 -6.23 5.70 -12.34
C GLY A 153 -5.59 4.79 -11.30
N ARG A 154 -6.32 4.32 -10.28
CA ARG A 154 -5.84 3.26 -9.38
C ARG A 154 -5.70 1.94 -10.12
N VAL A 155 -4.72 1.17 -9.66
CA VAL A 155 -4.37 -0.12 -10.24
C VAL A 155 -4.38 -1.17 -9.13
N PHE A 156 -5.06 -2.27 -9.39
CA PHE A 156 -5.09 -3.46 -8.55
C PHE A 156 -4.51 -4.64 -9.33
N LEU A 157 -3.82 -5.51 -8.60
CA LEU A 157 -3.25 -6.74 -9.13
C LEU A 157 -4.02 -7.90 -8.55
N LEU A 158 -4.75 -8.61 -9.40
CA LEU A 158 -5.37 -9.88 -9.07
C LEU A 158 -4.39 -10.99 -9.43
N ASN A 159 -3.94 -11.75 -8.45
CA ASN A 159 -3.09 -12.91 -8.65
C ASN A 159 -3.89 -14.18 -8.45
N MET A 160 -3.87 -15.07 -9.43
CA MET A 160 -4.31 -16.44 -9.31
C MET A 160 -3.07 -17.31 -9.17
N ALA A 161 -2.80 -17.82 -7.97
CA ALA A 161 -1.69 -18.70 -7.72
C ALA A 161 -1.82 -19.98 -8.57
N PRO A 162 -0.68 -20.61 -8.92
CA PRO A 162 -0.68 -21.96 -9.47
C PRO A 162 -1.51 -22.91 -8.60
N PRO A 163 -2.07 -23.97 -9.19
CA PRO A 163 -2.94 -24.88 -8.46
C PRO A 163 -2.18 -25.58 -7.33
N GLU A 164 -2.72 -25.50 -6.11
CA GLU A 164 -2.33 -26.34 -4.98
C GLU A 164 -3.20 -27.60 -4.94
N SER A 165 -3.14 -28.41 -3.87
CA SER A 165 -3.95 -29.63 -3.74
C SER A 165 -5.45 -29.36 -3.91
N LEU A 166 -5.95 -28.25 -3.36
CA LEU A 166 -7.38 -27.92 -3.26
C LEU A 166 -7.93 -27.01 -4.38
N GLY A 167 -7.07 -26.35 -5.16
CA GLY A 167 -7.52 -25.35 -6.14
C GLY A 167 -6.49 -24.27 -6.42
N HIS A 168 -6.92 -23.20 -7.05
CA HIS A 168 -6.16 -21.98 -7.28
C HIS A 168 -6.50 -20.95 -6.20
N ALA A 169 -5.50 -20.45 -5.50
CA ALA A 169 -5.69 -19.37 -4.54
C ALA A 169 -5.69 -18.01 -5.25
N VAL A 170 -6.63 -17.15 -4.92
CA VAL A 170 -6.78 -15.80 -5.50
C VAL A 170 -6.49 -14.76 -4.43
N SER A 171 -5.69 -13.76 -4.81
CA SER A 171 -5.39 -12.59 -3.99
C SER A 171 -5.49 -11.31 -4.81
N LEU A 172 -5.75 -10.20 -4.13
CA LEU A 172 -5.92 -8.89 -4.73
C LEU A 172 -5.14 -7.88 -3.91
N VAL A 173 -4.28 -7.11 -4.57
CA VAL A 173 -3.49 -6.06 -3.91
C VAL A 173 -3.62 -4.74 -4.66
N SER A 174 -3.69 -3.63 -3.92
CA SER A 174 -3.58 -2.30 -4.53
C SER A 174 -2.11 -1.96 -4.75
N VAL A 175 -1.77 -1.47 -5.94
CA VAL A 175 -0.40 -1.07 -6.30
C VAL A 175 0.07 0.13 -5.47
N LYS A 176 -0.86 1.03 -5.11
CA LYS A 176 -0.62 2.17 -4.23
C LYS A 176 -1.20 1.89 -2.85
N PRO A 177 -0.51 2.28 -1.75
CA PRO A 177 -1.13 2.28 -0.44
C PRO A 177 -2.43 3.08 -0.46
N ILE A 178 -3.48 2.48 0.10
CA ILE A 178 -4.74 3.15 0.34
C ILE A 178 -4.49 4.13 1.49
N GLY A 179 -4.92 5.39 1.34
CA GLY A 179 -4.67 6.43 2.34
C GLY A 179 -5.33 6.07 3.68
N ARG A 180 -4.79 6.57 4.80
CA ARG A 180 -5.42 6.39 6.12
C ARG A 180 -6.88 6.85 6.06
N GLY A 181 -7.80 6.04 6.59
CA GLY A 181 -9.23 6.33 6.62
C GLY A 181 -10.00 5.96 5.35
N HIS A 182 -9.32 5.47 4.31
CA HIS A 182 -9.99 4.89 3.13
C HIS A 182 -9.96 3.37 3.23
N VAL A 183 -11.11 2.74 2.97
CA VAL A 183 -11.25 1.29 2.85
C VAL A 183 -11.79 1.01 1.46
N ILE A 184 -11.14 0.11 0.74
CA ILE A 184 -11.63 -0.39 -0.55
C ILE A 184 -12.16 -1.79 -0.29
N ARG A 185 -13.43 -2.05 -0.61
CA ARG A 185 -14.00 -3.39 -0.50
C ARG A 185 -13.96 -4.07 -1.84
N CYS A 186 -13.57 -5.34 -1.85
CA CYS A 186 -13.62 -6.17 -3.04
C CYS A 186 -14.49 -7.39 -2.78
N SER A 187 -15.40 -7.70 -3.69
CA SER A 187 -16.11 -8.96 -3.75
C SER A 187 -15.58 -9.79 -4.91
N VAL A 188 -15.35 -11.07 -4.67
CA VAL A 188 -15.02 -12.03 -5.72
C VAL A 188 -16.00 -13.18 -5.63
N GLY A 189 -16.74 -13.39 -6.73
CA GLY A 189 -17.71 -14.44 -6.93
C GLY A 189 -17.25 -15.46 -7.96
N PHE A 190 -17.64 -16.71 -7.77
CA PHE A 190 -17.43 -17.80 -8.72
C PHE A 190 -18.65 -18.73 -8.73
N SER A 191 -19.07 -19.13 -9.92
CA SER A 191 -20.10 -20.16 -10.12
C SER A 191 -19.58 -21.21 -11.09
N ARG A 192 -19.85 -22.49 -10.81
CA ARG A 192 -19.38 -23.63 -11.61
C ARG A 192 -20.51 -24.35 -12.34
N PHE A 193 -21.68 -24.42 -11.72
CA PHE A 193 -22.86 -25.09 -12.24
C PHE A 193 -24.11 -24.46 -11.61
N SER A 194 -25.27 -24.73 -12.20
CA SER A 194 -26.55 -24.22 -11.70
C SER A 194 -26.77 -24.60 -10.24
N GLY A 195 -27.00 -23.61 -9.38
CA GLY A 195 -27.17 -23.79 -7.93
C GLY A 195 -25.88 -23.72 -7.10
N HIS A 196 -24.69 -23.63 -7.73
CA HIS A 196 -23.43 -23.38 -7.03
C HIS A 196 -23.01 -21.91 -7.17
N TYR A 197 -22.78 -21.26 -6.04
CA TYR A 197 -22.22 -19.91 -5.98
C TYR A 197 -21.33 -19.76 -4.75
N GLN A 198 -20.12 -19.24 -4.95
CA GLN A 198 -19.20 -18.86 -3.89
C GLN A 198 -18.91 -17.37 -4.01
N VAL A 199 -18.95 -16.64 -2.90
CA VAL A 199 -18.55 -15.23 -2.83
C VAL A 199 -17.70 -14.99 -1.60
N THR A 200 -16.69 -14.12 -1.71
CA THR A 200 -15.91 -13.67 -0.57
C THR A 200 -15.60 -12.19 -0.69
N TRP A 201 -15.48 -11.54 0.47
CA TRP A 201 -15.22 -10.12 0.59
C TRP A 201 -13.81 -9.89 1.16
N LEU A 202 -13.12 -8.87 0.66
CA LEU A 202 -11.82 -8.42 1.13
C LEU A 202 -11.86 -6.92 1.37
N GLU A 203 -11.42 -6.47 2.54
CA GLU A 203 -11.21 -5.05 2.84
C GLU A 203 -9.73 -4.68 2.70
N LEU A 204 -9.44 -3.84 1.71
CA LEU A 204 -8.13 -3.28 1.47
C LEU A 204 -8.05 -1.93 2.19
N GLY A 205 -7.26 -1.86 3.28
CA GLY A 205 -7.06 -0.61 4.04
C GLY A 205 -6.04 -0.72 5.18
N SER A 206 -5.88 -1.91 5.75
CA SER A 206 -5.03 -2.18 6.92
C SER A 206 -3.70 -2.89 6.62
N LEU A 207 -3.46 -3.33 5.38
CA LEU A 207 -2.27 -4.10 4.99
C LEU A 207 -1.02 -3.20 5.00
N SER A 208 -0.44 -3.06 6.19
CA SER A 208 0.88 -2.50 6.41
C SER A 208 1.89 -3.38 5.71
N ARG A 209 2.46 -2.90 4.60
CA ARG A 209 3.47 -3.61 3.82
C ARG A 209 4.74 -3.81 4.64
N SER A 210 4.87 -4.97 5.28
CA SER A 210 6.17 -5.55 5.63
C SER A 210 6.74 -6.23 4.38
N ASP A 211 7.76 -5.61 3.78
CA ASP A 211 8.80 -6.25 2.95
C ASP A 211 8.41 -7.49 2.13
N GLY A 212 7.44 -7.34 1.23
CA GLY A 212 7.05 -8.38 0.28
C GLY A 212 5.59 -8.25 -0.08
N LEU A 213 5.19 -8.77 -1.24
CA LEU A 213 3.79 -9.06 -1.52
C LEU A 213 3.35 -10.18 -0.58
N LEU A 214 3.00 -9.87 0.68
CA LEU A 214 2.11 -10.75 1.43
C LEU A 214 0.71 -10.51 0.87
N ALA A 215 0.43 -11.20 -0.24
CA ALA A 215 -0.91 -11.30 -0.77
C ALA A 215 -1.57 -12.43 0.01
N GLU A 216 -2.23 -12.10 1.14
CA GLU A 216 -3.09 -13.06 1.82
C GLU A 216 -4.14 -13.53 0.81
N TYR A 217 -4.14 -14.82 0.51
CA TYR A 217 -5.13 -15.42 -0.37
C TYR A 217 -6.46 -15.45 0.37
N PHE A 218 -7.49 -14.88 -0.23
CA PHE A 218 -8.80 -14.73 0.40
C PHE A 218 -9.90 -15.53 -0.31
N PHE A 219 -9.58 -16.13 -1.45
CA PHE A 219 -10.55 -16.86 -2.27
C PHE A 219 -9.89 -18.07 -2.92
N VAL A 220 -10.57 -19.22 -2.95
CA VAL A 220 -10.08 -20.44 -3.60
C VAL A 220 -11.03 -20.82 -4.71
N VAL A 221 -10.47 -21.04 -5.91
CA VAL A 221 -11.18 -21.55 -7.08
C VAL A 221 -10.84 -23.03 -7.24
N PRO A 222 -11.82 -23.94 -7.27
CA PRO A 222 -11.57 -25.37 -7.51
C PRO A 222 -10.88 -25.61 -8.86
N LYS A 223 -10.07 -26.68 -8.97
CA LYS A 223 -9.48 -27.07 -10.25
C LYS A 223 -10.56 -27.33 -11.30
N VAL A 224 -10.40 -26.73 -12.48
CA VAL A 224 -11.27 -26.95 -13.63
C VAL A 224 -10.47 -27.73 -14.68
N SER A 225 -11.02 -28.86 -15.13
CA SER A 225 -10.34 -29.83 -16.01
C SER A 225 -10.26 -29.39 -17.47
N ASN A 226 -11.09 -28.42 -17.88
CA ASN A 226 -11.03 -27.74 -19.18
C ASN A 226 -11.95 -26.51 -19.14
N GLY A 227 -11.41 -25.32 -19.40
CA GLY A 227 -12.15 -24.07 -19.47
C GLY A 227 -11.49 -22.94 -18.71
N ASP A 228 -11.69 -21.72 -19.18
CA ASP A 228 -11.26 -20.54 -18.46
C ASP A 228 -12.15 -20.33 -17.22
N VAL A 229 -11.53 -19.99 -16.09
CA VAL A 229 -12.26 -19.61 -14.88
C VAL A 229 -12.77 -18.18 -15.08
N VAL A 230 -14.06 -17.96 -14.86
CA VAL A 230 -14.64 -16.61 -14.84
C VAL A 230 -14.94 -16.22 -13.40
N LEU A 231 -14.37 -15.11 -12.96
CA LEU A 231 -14.66 -14.49 -11.67
C LEU A 231 -15.56 -13.27 -11.88
N THR A 232 -16.64 -13.18 -11.11
CA THR A 232 -17.44 -11.95 -11.02
C THR A 232 -16.86 -11.09 -9.91
N ILE A 233 -16.38 -9.90 -10.23
CA ILE A 233 -15.63 -9.04 -9.31
C ILE A 233 -16.38 -7.73 -9.15
N THR A 234 -16.50 -7.26 -7.90
CA THR A 234 -16.94 -5.88 -7.61
C THR A 234 -15.90 -5.21 -6.75
N ILE A 235 -15.48 -4.00 -7.09
CA ILE A 235 -14.55 -3.21 -6.26
C ILE A 235 -15.25 -1.90 -5.92
N ASP A 236 -15.35 -1.60 -4.62
CA ASP A 236 -16.03 -0.43 -4.07
C ASP A 236 -15.01 0.45 -3.33
N ASP A 237 -15.02 1.76 -3.60
CA ASP A 237 -14.09 2.72 -2.99
C ASP A 237 -14.68 3.48 -1.79
N GLY A 238 -15.83 3.04 -1.28
CA GLY A 238 -16.53 3.59 -0.14
C GLY A 238 -17.17 4.94 -0.40
N LYS A 239 -17.19 5.42 -1.65
CA LYS A 239 -17.92 6.61 -2.05
C LYS A 239 -19.33 6.21 -2.41
N LEU A 240 -20.32 6.83 -1.78
CA LEU A 240 -21.68 6.82 -2.27
C LEU A 240 -21.67 7.63 -3.57
N TYR A 241 -21.71 6.95 -4.71
CA TYR A 241 -22.11 7.60 -5.95
C TYR A 241 -23.62 7.80 -5.80
N GLU A 242 -24.05 9.04 -5.56
CA GLU A 242 -25.46 9.37 -5.70
C GLU A 242 -25.82 9.03 -7.15
N GLU A 243 -26.77 8.13 -7.33
CA GLU A 243 -27.37 7.90 -8.64
C GLU A 243 -28.06 9.21 -8.99
N ASP A 244 -27.42 10.00 -9.85
CA ASP A 244 -28.11 11.05 -10.59
C ASP A 244 -29.18 10.33 -11.41
N HIS A 245 -30.39 10.27 -10.84
CA HIS A 245 -31.61 9.99 -11.59
C HIS A 245 -31.83 11.16 -12.54
N ASP A 246 -31.05 11.20 -13.62
CA ASP A 246 -31.46 11.86 -14.85
C ASP A 246 -32.56 10.98 -15.48
N ASP A 247 -33.74 11.14 -14.92
CA ASP A 247 -35.01 10.83 -15.53
C ASP A 247 -35.12 11.73 -16.77
N ASP A 248 -34.76 11.23 -17.95
CA ASP A 248 -35.39 11.56 -19.23
C ASP A 248 -34.63 10.93 -20.41
N ASN A 249 -35.31 9.96 -21.04
CA ASN A 249 -35.47 9.76 -22.49
C ASN A 249 -35.33 8.29 -22.91
N TYR A 250 -36.36 7.49 -22.58
CA TYR A 250 -36.72 6.35 -23.40
C TYR A 250 -37.06 6.86 -24.80
N LYS A 251 -36.12 6.71 -25.74
CA LYS A 251 -36.45 6.67 -27.16
C LYS A 251 -36.49 5.21 -27.60
N ASP A 252 -37.72 4.77 -27.74
CA ASP A 252 -38.21 3.67 -28.56
C ASP A 252 -37.32 3.48 -29.80
N TRP A 253 -36.77 2.28 -29.93
CA TRP A 253 -36.31 1.79 -31.22
C TRP A 253 -37.41 0.86 -31.71
N GLU A 254 -38.43 1.45 -32.35
CA GLU A 254 -39.41 0.70 -33.11
C GLU A 254 -38.69 -0.03 -34.26
N ASP A 255 -39.11 -1.28 -34.44
CA ASP A 255 -38.66 -2.22 -35.45
C ASP A 255 -38.77 -1.63 -36.88
N GLU A 256 -37.67 -1.61 -37.63
CA GLU A 256 -37.75 -1.55 -39.10
C GLU A 256 -37.63 -2.96 -39.67
N GLU A 257 -38.72 -3.35 -40.31
CA GLU A 257 -38.96 -4.62 -40.96
C GLU A 257 -37.96 -4.95 -42.07
N VAL A 258 -37.71 -6.24 -42.19
CA VAL A 258 -36.99 -6.89 -43.28
C VAL A 258 -37.85 -6.84 -44.54
N THR A 259 -37.34 -6.25 -45.63
CA THR A 259 -37.84 -6.52 -47.00
C THR A 259 -36.75 -7.16 -47.84
N TYR A 260 -37.03 -8.37 -48.33
CA TYR A 260 -36.29 -9.00 -49.42
C TYR A 260 -36.79 -8.46 -50.75
N ASP A 261 -35.86 -8.06 -51.62
CA ASP A 261 -35.99 -8.13 -53.08
C ASP A 261 -34.63 -8.50 -53.68
#